data_AF-A0A7Y0KT45-F1
#
_entry.id   AF-A0A7Y0KT45-F1
#
_cell.length_a   1.000
_cell.length_b   1.000
_cell.length_c   1.000
_cell.angle_alpha   90.00
_cell.angle_beta   90.00
_cell.angle_gamma   90.00
#
_symmetry.space_group_name_H-M   'P 1'
#
loop_
_entity.id
_entity.type
_entity.pdbx_description
1 polymer ?
#
loop_
_entity_poly.entity_id
_entity_poly.type
_entity_poly.pdbx_seq_one_letter_code
_entity_poly.pdbx_strand_id
1 'polypeptide(L)'
;MQSDGISEWSHAFLMLSATFDGCAKRYERFCQRYRHKSKGAPKCHWGSRILKRLVSSARTRSKKNKISPGQQRLPLAWDIRLNQIPEDWHQVAVRFRKTNGIRDGDQTLRLW
;
A
#
# COMPACT_ATOMS: atom_id res chain seq x y z
N MET A 1 -41.62 -35.09 -37.78
CA MET A 1 -40.27 -34.83 -38.31
C MET A 1 -39.35 -34.66 -37.12
N GLN A 2 -38.40 -35.58 -36.96
CA GLN A 2 -37.43 -35.55 -35.87
C GLN A 2 -36.43 -34.44 -36.21
N SER A 3 -36.25 -33.47 -35.31
CA SER A 3 -35.28 -32.39 -35.52
C SER A 3 -33.89 -32.94 -35.29
N ASP A 4 -33.08 -33.02 -36.34
CA ASP A 4 -31.73 -33.60 -36.30
C ASP A 4 -30.74 -32.79 -35.42
N GLY A 5 -31.18 -31.66 -34.85
CA GLY A 5 -30.37 -30.76 -34.01
C GLY A 5 -29.23 -30.04 -34.75
N ILE A 6 -28.95 -30.42 -36.00
CA ILE A 6 -27.87 -29.86 -36.84
C ILE A 6 -28.28 -28.49 -37.40
N SER A 7 -29.57 -28.26 -37.65
CA SER A 7 -30.11 -26.99 -38.19
C SER A 7 -30.09 -25.84 -37.18
N GLU A 8 -29.79 -26.09 -35.90
CA GLU A 8 -29.68 -25.04 -34.88
C GLU A 8 -28.29 -24.36 -34.85
N TRP A 9 -27.28 -24.98 -35.47
CA TRP A 9 -25.91 -24.48 -35.42
C TRP A 9 -25.60 -23.53 -36.59
N SER A 10 -24.83 -22.48 -36.31
CA SER A 10 -24.45 -21.50 -37.34
C SER A 10 -23.56 -22.13 -38.42
N HIS A 11 -23.64 -21.62 -39.65
CA HIS A 11 -22.77 -22.05 -40.76
C HIS A 11 -21.28 -21.96 -40.41
N ALA A 12 -20.87 -20.95 -39.64
CA ALA A 12 -19.49 -20.80 -39.20
C ALA A 12 -19.01 -21.96 -38.30
N PHE A 13 -19.90 -22.52 -37.46
CA PHE A 13 -19.59 -23.69 -36.65
C PHE A 13 -19.43 -24.95 -37.51
N LEU A 14 -20.32 -25.17 -38.48
CA LEU A 14 -20.25 -26.33 -39.37
C LEU A 14 -19.03 -26.29 -40.30
N MET A 15 -18.51 -25.11 -40.62
CA MET A 15 -17.26 -24.95 -41.37
C MET A 15 -16.00 -25.33 -40.58
N LEU A 16 -16.10 -25.58 -39.27
CA LEU A 16 -14.94 -25.93 -38.45
C LEU A 16 -14.32 -27.27 -38.86
N SER A 17 -15.10 -28.26 -39.26
CA SER A 17 -14.57 -29.55 -39.73
C SER A 17 -15.60 -30.33 -40.55
N ALA A 18 -15.17 -31.37 -41.27
CA ALA A 18 -16.05 -32.20 -42.07
C ALA A 18 -17.04 -33.07 -41.26
N THR A 19 -16.81 -33.24 -39.96
CA THR A 19 -17.67 -34.07 -39.09
C THR A 19 -18.20 -33.26 -37.92
N PHE A 20 -19.42 -33.55 -37.46
CA PHE A 20 -20.03 -32.82 -36.34
C PHE A 20 -19.20 -32.95 -35.04
N ASP A 21 -18.69 -34.15 -34.73
CA ASP A 21 -17.79 -34.38 -33.60
C ASP A 21 -16.49 -33.55 -33.71
N GLY A 22 -15.97 -33.40 -34.93
CA GLY A 22 -14.80 -32.56 -35.18
C GLY A 22 -15.09 -31.08 -34.97
N CYS A 23 -16.30 -30.60 -35.32
CA CYS A 23 -16.74 -29.23 -35.05
C CYS A 23 -16.86 -28.99 -33.55
N ALA A 24 -17.50 -29.92 -32.82
CA ALA A 24 -17.63 -29.86 -31.37
C ALA A 24 -16.26 -29.79 -30.67
N LYS A 25 -15.30 -30.66 -31.04
CA LYS A 25 -13.93 -30.65 -30.48
C LYS A 25 -13.16 -29.37 -30.79
N ARG A 26 -13.29 -28.82 -32.01
CA ARG A 26 -12.63 -27.55 -32.37
C ARG A 26 -13.25 -26.38 -31.60
N TYR A 27 -14.56 -26.37 -31.45
CA TYR A 27 -15.28 -25.36 -30.69
C TYR A 27 -14.96 -25.44 -29.18
N GLU A 28 -14.83 -26.65 -28.63
CA GLU A 28 -14.39 -26.85 -27.25
C GLU A 28 -13.03 -26.19 -27.00
N ARG A 29 -12.04 -26.41 -27.88
CA ARG A 29 -10.72 -25.77 -27.78
C ARG A 29 -10.80 -24.24 -27.90
N PHE A 30 -11.69 -23.74 -28.74
CA PHE A 30 -11.96 -22.30 -28.83
C PHE A 30 -12.48 -21.78 -27.48
N CYS A 31 -13.49 -22.42 -26.90
CA CYS A 31 -14.01 -22.07 -25.57
C CYS A 31 -12.92 -22.12 -24.49
N GLN A 32 -12.07 -23.15 -24.49
CA GLN A 32 -10.96 -23.27 -23.53
C GLN A 32 -9.96 -22.10 -23.65
N ARG A 33 -9.66 -21.63 -24.86
CA ARG A 33 -8.75 -20.49 -25.08
C ARG A 33 -9.33 -19.16 -24.62
N TYR A 34 -10.61 -18.94 -24.91
CA TYR A 34 -11.30 -17.69 -24.57
C TYR A 34 -11.92 -17.70 -23.17
N ARG A 35 -11.88 -18.83 -22.48
CA ARG A 35 -12.29 -18.91 -21.08
C ARG A 35 -11.43 -17.97 -20.24
N HIS A 36 -12.10 -17.10 -19.48
CA HIS A 36 -11.43 -16.17 -18.58
C HIS A 36 -10.54 -16.94 -17.60
N LYS A 37 -9.25 -16.62 -17.61
CA LYS A 37 -8.28 -17.20 -16.68
C LYS A 37 -8.36 -16.43 -15.37
N SER A 38 -8.37 -17.14 -14.24
CA SER A 38 -8.29 -16.48 -12.93
C SER A 38 -7.03 -15.62 -12.89
N LYS A 39 -7.17 -14.40 -12.36
CA LYS A 39 -6.01 -13.54 -12.11
C LYS A 39 -5.12 -14.27 -11.10
N GLY A 40 -3.82 -14.34 -11.38
CA GLY A 40 -2.86 -14.81 -10.38
C GLY A 40 -2.91 -13.93 -9.13
N ALA A 41 -2.48 -14.47 -7.99
CA ALA A 41 -2.44 -13.70 -6.75
C ALA A 41 -1.67 -12.38 -6.94
N PRO A 42 -2.17 -11.26 -6.39
CA PRO A 42 -1.53 -9.96 -6.55
C PRO A 42 -0.12 -9.99 -5.94
N LYS A 43 0.90 -9.66 -6.74
CA LYS A 43 2.29 -9.54 -6.27
C LYS A 43 2.52 -8.14 -5.69
N CYS A 44 2.65 -8.05 -4.37
CA CYS A 44 3.01 -6.80 -3.68
C CYS A 44 4.52 -6.52 -3.84
N HIS A 45 4.90 -5.72 -4.85
CA HIS A 45 6.30 -5.34 -5.08
C HIS A 45 6.88 -4.43 -3.97
N TRP A 46 6.03 -3.64 -3.30
CA TRP A 46 6.41 -2.81 -2.16
C TRP A 46 6.94 -3.65 -1.00
N GLY A 47 6.20 -4.70 -0.61
CA GLY A 47 6.55 -5.59 0.49
C GLY A 47 7.79 -6.44 0.22
N SER A 48 7.93 -6.97 -0.99
CA SER A 48 9.01 -7.93 -1.25
C SER A 48 10.36 -7.27 -1.57
N ARG A 49 10.39 -6.07 -2.16
CA ARG A 49 11.64 -5.41 -2.61
C ARG A 49 12.03 -4.19 -1.77
N ILE A 50 11.09 -3.30 -1.51
CA ILE A 50 11.39 -2.01 -0.85
C ILE A 50 11.59 -2.22 0.65
N LEU A 51 10.69 -2.95 1.31
CA LEU A 51 10.82 -3.26 2.73
C LEU A 51 12.11 -4.03 3.05
N LYS A 52 12.46 -5.06 2.25
CA LYS A 52 13.75 -5.77 2.42
C LYS A 52 14.96 -4.84 2.31
N ARG A 53 14.99 -3.93 1.32
CA ARG A 53 16.09 -2.96 1.17
C ARG A 53 16.17 -1.98 2.33
N LEU A 54 15.03 -1.48 2.80
CA LEU A 54 14.97 -0.53 3.92
C LEU A 54 15.40 -1.19 5.24
N VAL A 55 14.91 -2.39 5.53
CA VAL A 55 15.30 -3.14 6.75
C VAL A 55 16.79 -3.48 6.75
N SER A 56 17.33 -3.94 5.63
CA SER A 56 18.78 -4.21 5.51
C SER A 56 19.64 -2.95 5.63
N SER A 57 19.18 -1.82 5.09
CA SER A 57 19.90 -0.54 5.16
C SER A 57 19.78 0.14 6.53
N ALA A 58 18.69 -0.12 7.26
CA ALA A 58 18.46 0.41 8.60
C ALA A 58 19.32 -0.31 9.66
N ARG A 59 19.64 -1.60 9.45
CA ARG A 59 20.48 -2.38 10.36
C ARG A 59 21.96 -1.95 10.37
N THR A 60 22.45 -1.35 9.29
CA THR A 60 23.87 -1.02 9.11
C THR A 60 24.20 0.45 9.32
N ARG A 61 23.21 1.32 9.53
CA ARG A 61 23.41 2.77 9.68
C ARG A 61 23.01 3.24 11.07
N SER A 62 23.98 3.68 11.86
CA SER A 62 23.77 4.40 13.12
C SER A 62 22.88 5.62 12.91
N LYS A 63 21.78 5.71 13.66
CA LYS A 63 20.75 6.78 13.57
C LYS A 63 21.18 8.12 14.17
N LYS A 64 22.41 8.24 14.70
CA LYS A 64 22.71 9.34 15.63
C LYS A 64 22.73 10.74 15.00
N ASN A 65 22.89 10.89 13.68
CA ASN A 65 23.06 12.22 13.06
C ASN A 65 22.52 12.38 11.60
N LYS A 66 21.60 11.54 11.14
CA LYS A 66 21.13 11.64 9.74
C LYS A 66 19.90 12.53 9.57
N ILE A 67 20.06 13.56 8.74
CA ILE A 67 19.00 14.36 8.15
C ILE A 67 18.46 13.54 6.96
N SER A 68 17.15 13.32 6.89
CA SER A 68 16.56 12.55 5.79
C SER A 68 16.62 13.36 4.48
N PRO A 69 16.72 12.71 3.31
CA PRO A 69 16.62 13.41 2.03
C PRO A 69 15.32 14.24 1.97
N GLY A 70 15.44 15.55 1.76
CA GLY A 70 14.30 16.50 1.78
C GLY A 70 14.09 17.25 3.10
N GLN A 71 14.81 16.90 4.17
CA GLN A 71 14.85 17.72 5.39
C GLN A 71 15.97 18.77 5.31
N GLN A 72 15.63 20.04 5.50
CA GLN A 72 16.60 21.12 5.63
C GLN A 72 16.84 21.37 7.14
N ARG A 73 18.12 21.49 7.54
CA ARG A 73 18.44 21.96 8.90
C ARG A 73 18.19 23.46 8.95
N LEU A 74 17.29 23.89 9.84
CA LEU A 74 17.05 25.30 10.07
C LEU A 74 18.25 25.93 10.79
N PRO A 75 18.64 27.19 10.45
CA PRO A 75 19.74 27.90 11.08
C PRO A 75 19.62 28.06 12.61
N LEU A 76 18.41 27.94 13.17
CA LEU A 76 18.12 28.02 14.61
C LEU A 76 18.32 26.70 15.38
N ALA A 77 18.84 25.65 14.74
CA ALA A 77 19.03 24.36 15.41
C ALA A 77 20.14 24.35 16.48
N TRP A 78 20.86 25.46 16.73
CA TRP A 78 22.01 25.50 17.63
C TRP A 78 21.98 26.51 18.78
N ASP A 79 20.85 27.12 19.14
CA ASP A 79 20.80 27.93 20.38
C ASP A 79 19.82 27.39 21.42
N ILE A 80 20.23 26.27 22.03
CA ILE A 80 19.66 25.71 23.27
C ILE A 80 19.86 26.68 24.47
N ARG A 81 20.46 27.86 24.26
CA ARG A 81 20.40 28.97 25.23
C ARG A 81 19.05 29.67 25.27
N LEU A 82 18.13 29.38 24.33
CA LEU A 82 16.70 29.72 24.38
C LEU A 82 15.89 28.88 25.39
N ASN A 83 16.52 28.08 26.25
CA ASN A 83 15.84 27.42 27.36
C ASN A 83 15.48 28.36 28.53
N GLN A 84 15.81 29.66 28.44
CA GLN A 84 15.18 30.66 29.29
C GLN A 84 13.93 31.14 28.57
N ILE A 85 12.81 30.44 28.78
CA ILE A 85 11.49 31.00 28.51
C ILE A 85 11.45 32.31 29.30
N PRO A 86 11.23 33.48 28.66
CA PRO A 86 11.09 34.74 29.40
C PRO A 86 10.03 34.56 30.49
N GLU A 87 10.30 35.06 31.70
CA GLU A 87 9.44 34.83 32.87
C GLU A 87 7.96 35.18 32.58
N ASP A 88 7.73 36.24 31.80
CA ASP A 88 6.40 36.66 31.36
C ASP A 88 5.66 35.58 30.55
N TRP A 89 6.37 34.85 29.69
CA TRP A 89 5.83 33.77 28.88
C TRP A 89 5.54 32.52 29.72
N HIS A 90 6.34 32.28 30.76
CA HIS A 90 6.09 31.21 31.72
C HIS A 90 4.76 31.45 32.46
N GLN A 91 4.51 32.68 32.91
CA GLN A 91 3.25 33.03 33.57
C GLN A 91 2.03 32.87 32.67
N VAL A 92 2.14 33.25 31.39
CA VAL A 92 1.08 33.05 30.39
C VAL A 92 0.78 31.56 30.20
N ALA A 93 1.82 30.73 30.08
CA ALA A 93 1.67 29.29 29.94
C ALA A 93 1.03 28.64 31.18
N VAL A 94 1.43 29.06 32.39
CA VAL A 94 0.83 28.59 33.66
C VAL A 94 -0.64 29.00 33.74
N ARG A 95 -0.98 30.25 33.40
CA ARG A 95 -2.37 30.73 33.40
C ARG A 95 -3.22 29.94 32.42
N PHE A 96 -2.73 29.73 31.20
CA PHE A 96 -3.40 28.92 30.18
C PHE A 96 -3.67 27.49 30.66
N ARG A 97 -2.67 26.82 31.26
CA ARG A 97 -2.85 25.45 31.79
C ARG A 97 -3.90 25.39 32.89
N LYS A 98 -3.88 26.34 33.83
CA LYS A 98 -4.88 26.43 34.91
C LYS A 98 -6.30 26.63 34.37
N THR A 99 -6.49 27.53 33.40
CA THR A 99 -7.81 27.75 32.78
C THR A 99 -8.31 26.56 31.98
N ASN A 100 -7.41 25.75 31.42
CA ASN A 100 -7.75 24.55 30.65
C ASN A 100 -7.74 23.27 31.52
N GLY A 101 -7.66 23.38 32.84
CA GLY A 101 -7.75 22.24 33.77
C GLY A 101 -6.54 21.28 33.76
N ILE A 102 -5.43 21.64 33.11
CA ILE A 102 -4.22 20.81 33.05
C ILE A 102 -3.48 20.95 34.38
N ARG A 103 -3.53 19.90 35.22
CA ARG A 103 -2.80 19.83 36.50
C ARG A 103 -1.35 19.42 36.26
N ASP A 104 -0.41 19.93 37.06
CA ASP A 104 1.02 19.59 36.97
C ASP A 104 1.36 18.11 37.24
N GLY A 105 0.37 17.30 37.64
CA GLY A 105 0.51 15.85 37.88
C GLY A 105 0.58 14.96 36.64
N ASP A 106 0.32 15.47 35.43
CA ASP A 106 0.34 14.65 34.20
C ASP A 106 1.74 14.42 33.60
N GLN A 107 2.80 14.95 34.24
CA GLN A 107 4.18 14.73 33.80
C GLN A 107 4.74 13.32 34.13
N THR A 108 3.99 12.45 34.81
CA THR A 108 4.40 11.06 35.04
C THR A 108 4.02 10.10 33.91
N LEU A 109 3.78 10.59 32.69
CA LEU A 109 3.81 9.72 31.51
C LEU A 109 5.27 9.38 31.19
N ARG A 110 5.71 8.30 31.85
CA ARG A 110 6.89 7.50 31.60
C ARG A 110 7.21 7.40 30.12
N LEU A 111 8.20 8.17 29.68
CA LEU A 111 9.08 7.78 28.59
C LEU A 111 10.36 7.29 29.25
N TRP A 112 10.37 6.01 29.64
CA TRP A 112 11.45 5.01 29.70
C TRP A 112 10.90 3.78 30.42
#